data_AF-Q94KI5-F1
#
_entry.id   AF-Q94KI5-F1
#
_cell.length_a   1.000
_cell.length_b   1.000
_cell.length_c   1.000
_cell.angle_alpha   90.00
_cell.angle_beta   90.00
_cell.angle_gamma   90.00
#
_symmetry.space_group_name_H-M   'P 1'
#
loop_
_entity.id
_entity.type
_entity.pdbx_description
1 polymer ?
#
loop_
_entity_poly.entity_id
_entity_poly.type
_entity_poly.pdbx_seq_one_letter_code
_entity_poly.pdbx_strand_id
1 'polypeptide(L)'
;PHPWLNVLVPRSRIADFDSAVFKGILQGTDIAGPLVVYPLNKSKWDDGMSAVTPAEEVFYAVSLLFSSVANDLKRLEAQNQKILRFCDLAGIGYKEYLAHYTAHGDWVRHFGGKWQRFVEMKDKYDPKRLLSPGQDI
;
A
#
# COMPACT_ATOMS: atom_id res chain seq x y z
N PRO A 1 2.60 13.72 14.07
CA PRO A 1 2.04 12.43 13.59
C PRO A 1 2.53 12.13 12.17
N HIS A 2 2.63 10.85 11.79
CA HIS A 2 3.21 10.43 10.50
C HIS A 2 2.22 9.57 9.72
N PRO A 3 1.21 10.18 9.06
CA PRO A 3 0.24 9.45 8.23
C PRO A 3 0.87 9.06 6.89
N TRP A 4 1.89 8.20 6.93
CA TRP A 4 2.59 7.76 5.74
C TRP A 4 1.71 6.89 4.86
N LEU A 5 1.89 7.01 3.55
CA LEU A 5 1.34 6.09 2.57
C LEU A 5 2.48 5.42 1.80
N ASN A 6 2.56 4.10 1.88
CA ASN A 6 3.55 3.31 1.16
C ASN A 6 2.81 2.32 0.26
N VAL A 7 3.03 2.38 -1.05
CA VAL A 7 2.40 1.51 -2.03
C VAL A 7 3.40 1.02 -3.06
N LEU A 8 3.18 -0.19 -3.55
CA LEU A 8 3.86 -0.79 -4.68
C LEU A 8 2.95 -0.64 -5.90
N VAL A 9 3.39 0.10 -6.92
CA VAL A 9 2.60 0.41 -8.13
C VAL A 9 3.20 -0.32 -9.33
N PRO A 10 2.41 -1.08 -10.11
CA PRO A 10 2.91 -1.72 -11.33
C PRO A 10 3.51 -0.70 -12.30
N ARG A 11 4.61 -1.06 -12.99
CA ARG A 11 5.28 -0.16 -13.94
C ARG A 11 4.33 0.38 -14.99
N SER A 12 3.43 -0.46 -15.52
CA SER A 12 2.48 -0.05 -16.56
C SER A 12 1.57 1.11 -16.14
N ARG A 13 1.35 1.31 -14.83
CA ARG A 13 0.43 2.32 -14.27
C ARG A 13 1.12 3.46 -13.54
N ILE A 14 2.47 3.51 -13.50
CA ILE A 14 3.18 4.55 -12.74
C ILE A 14 2.97 5.96 -13.32
N ALA A 15 2.77 6.06 -14.64
CA ALA A 15 2.49 7.35 -15.30
C ALA A 15 1.07 7.87 -14.99
N ASP A 16 0.09 6.97 -14.88
CA ASP A 16 -1.26 7.31 -14.43
C ASP A 16 -1.24 7.79 -12.98
N PHE A 17 -0.48 7.08 -12.13
CA PHE A 17 -0.27 7.47 -10.74
C PHE A 17 0.39 8.85 -10.65
N ASP A 18 1.46 9.11 -11.43
CA ASP A 18 2.11 10.41 -11.47
C ASP A 18 1.15 11.54 -11.87
N SER A 19 0.40 11.33 -12.95
CA SER A 19 -0.53 12.32 -13.48
C SER A 19 -1.65 12.67 -12.49
N ALA A 20 -2.20 11.67 -11.80
CA ALA A 20 -3.31 11.88 -10.88
C ALA A 20 -2.87 12.28 -9.47
N VAL A 21 -1.73 11.79 -8.98
CA VAL A 21 -1.29 11.98 -7.60
C VAL A 21 -0.33 13.14 -7.50
N PHE A 22 0.87 13.05 -8.09
CA PHE A 22 1.89 14.09 -8.00
C PHE A 22 1.49 15.37 -8.74
N LYS A 23 0.91 15.23 -9.94
CA LYS A 23 0.43 16.34 -10.76
C LYS A 23 -1.05 16.67 -10.54
N GLY A 24 -1.72 16.01 -9.59
CA GLY A 24 -3.15 16.20 -9.31
C GLY A 24 -3.44 16.38 -7.82
N ILE A 25 -3.71 15.28 -7.10
CA ILE A 25 -4.16 15.29 -5.69
C ILE A 25 -3.21 16.07 -4.76
N LEU A 26 -1.91 16.04 -5.03
CA LEU A 26 -0.89 16.71 -4.23
C LEU A 26 -0.59 18.15 -4.69
N GLN A 27 -1.04 18.56 -5.86
CA GLN A 27 -0.84 19.93 -6.35
C GLN A 27 -1.54 20.95 -5.46
N GLY A 28 -0.85 22.08 -5.21
CA GLY A 28 -1.36 23.17 -4.37
C GLY A 28 -1.45 22.82 -2.89
N THR A 29 -0.83 21.73 -2.44
CA THR A 29 -0.75 21.36 -1.03
C THR A 29 0.65 21.59 -0.47
N ASP A 30 0.73 22.06 0.77
CA ASP A 30 2.00 22.13 1.49
C ASP A 30 2.41 20.73 1.94
N ILE A 31 3.54 20.26 1.41
CA ILE A 31 4.06 18.92 1.67
C ILE A 31 5.22 19.04 2.65
N ALA A 32 5.03 18.52 3.86
CA ALA A 32 6.11 18.31 4.80
C ALA A 32 6.56 16.85 4.74
N GLY A 33 7.80 16.61 4.31
CA GLY A 33 8.40 15.28 4.20
C GLY A 33 8.69 14.85 2.75
N PRO A 34 9.52 13.82 2.56
CA PRO A 34 9.94 13.38 1.23
C PRO A 34 8.87 12.55 0.52
N LEU A 35 8.83 12.68 -0.81
CA LEU A 35 8.10 11.78 -1.71
C LEU A 35 9.14 10.94 -2.46
N VAL A 36 9.17 9.64 -2.19
CA VAL A 36 10.18 8.73 -2.73
C VAL A 36 9.55 7.80 -3.75
N VAL A 37 10.15 7.72 -4.94
CA VAL A 37 9.68 6.88 -6.04
C VAL A 37 10.88 6.23 -6.73
N TYR A 38 10.92 4.90 -6.79
CA TYR A 38 11.97 4.18 -7.51
C TYR A 38 11.51 2.77 -7.94
N PRO A 39 12.04 2.24 -9.06
CA PRO A 39 11.68 0.93 -9.55
C PRO A 39 12.35 -0.19 -8.75
N LEU A 40 11.67 -1.34 -8.71
CA LEU A 40 12.10 -2.60 -8.11
C LEU A 40 11.90 -3.72 -9.14
N ASN A 41 12.78 -4.73 -9.09
CA ASN A 41 12.69 -5.91 -9.94
C ASN A 41 12.02 -7.05 -9.17
N LYS A 42 10.90 -7.58 -9.68
CA LYS A 42 10.17 -8.71 -9.08
C LYS A 42 11.01 -9.98 -9.00
N SER A 43 11.96 -10.18 -9.92
CA SER A 43 12.92 -11.29 -9.87
C SER A 43 13.80 -11.35 -8.62
N LYS A 44 13.82 -10.30 -7.80
CA LYS A 44 14.49 -10.27 -6.49
C LYS A 44 13.56 -10.58 -5.31
N TRP A 45 12.28 -10.86 -5.58
CA TRP A 45 11.25 -11.18 -4.60
C TRP A 45 10.80 -12.63 -4.78
N ASP A 46 10.83 -13.41 -3.70
CA ASP A 46 10.31 -14.77 -3.70
C ASP A 46 8.79 -14.76 -3.51
N ASP A 47 8.05 -15.19 -4.53
CA ASP A 47 6.59 -15.19 -4.49
C ASP A 47 6.01 -16.24 -3.52
N GLY A 48 6.80 -17.23 -3.08
CA GLY A 48 6.42 -18.19 -2.05
C GLY A 48 6.31 -17.58 -0.64
N MET A 49 6.91 -16.40 -0.42
CA MET A 49 6.83 -15.65 0.83
C MET A 49 5.50 -14.90 0.98
N SER A 50 5.16 -14.53 2.22
CA SER A 50 3.91 -13.83 2.56
C SER A 50 3.83 -12.39 2.03
N ALA A 51 4.96 -11.79 1.65
CA ALA A 51 4.96 -10.45 1.06
C ALA A 51 4.15 -10.42 -0.25
N VAL A 52 3.37 -9.37 -0.42
CA VAL A 52 2.52 -9.19 -1.60
C VAL A 52 3.09 -8.08 -2.46
N THR A 53 3.28 -8.37 -3.75
CA THR A 53 3.80 -7.44 -4.75
C THR A 53 2.87 -7.40 -5.96
N PRO A 54 2.91 -6.33 -6.78
CA PRO A 54 2.30 -6.34 -8.11
C PRO A 54 2.80 -7.52 -8.97
N ALA A 55 2.03 -7.91 -9.98
CA ALA A 55 2.35 -9.07 -10.83
C ALA A 55 3.50 -8.79 -11.82
N GLU A 56 3.76 -7.53 -12.16
CA GLU A 56 4.73 -7.15 -13.20
C GLU A 56 6.19 -7.35 -12.78
N GLU A 57 7.05 -7.66 -13.75
CA GLU A 57 8.51 -7.82 -13.57
C GLU A 57 9.18 -6.58 -12.96
N VAL A 58 8.63 -5.39 -13.24
CA VAL A 58 9.05 -4.13 -12.64
C VAL A 58 7.83 -3.47 -12.01
N PHE A 59 7.99 -3.01 -10.78
CA PHE A 59 7.01 -2.17 -10.08
C PHE A 59 7.76 -1.09 -9.29
N TYR A 60 7.07 -0.05 -8.87
CA TYR A 60 7.67 1.08 -8.17
C TYR A 60 7.30 1.03 -6.69
N ALA A 61 8.29 1.21 -5.82
CA ALA A 61 8.03 1.63 -4.45
C ALA A 61 7.69 3.13 -4.49
N VAL A 62 6.53 3.47 -3.95
CA VAL A 62 6.07 4.85 -3.78
C VAL A 62 5.81 5.08 -2.29
N SER A 63 6.60 5.96 -1.69
CA SER A 63 6.52 6.30 -0.27
C SER A 63 6.25 7.79 -0.11
N LEU A 64 5.05 8.13 0.34
CA LEU A 64 4.63 9.50 0.67
C LEU A 64 4.78 9.68 2.17
N LEU A 65 5.93 10.24 2.59
CA LEU A 65 6.34 10.27 3.99
C LEU A 65 5.91 11.57 4.68
N PHE A 66 4.59 11.83 4.64
CA PHE A 66 4.00 13.05 5.21
C PHE A 66 4.24 13.17 6.72
N SER A 67 4.59 14.38 7.16
CA SER A 67 4.67 14.78 8.56
C SER A 67 3.57 15.79 8.87
N SER A 68 2.71 15.47 9.84
CA SER A 68 1.70 16.42 10.31
C SER A 68 2.35 17.47 11.22
N VAL A 69 2.29 18.74 10.81
CA VAL A 69 2.98 19.88 11.46
C VAL A 69 2.04 20.96 12.00
N ALA A 70 0.77 20.98 11.56
CA ALA A 70 -0.19 22.05 11.90
C ALA A 70 -1.57 21.50 12.25
N ASN A 71 -1.63 20.42 13.03
CA ASN A 71 -2.87 19.71 13.39
C ASN A 71 -3.70 19.26 12.16
N ASP A 72 -3.00 18.92 11.08
CA ASP A 72 -3.55 18.60 9.77
C ASP A 72 -3.66 17.08 9.50
N LEU A 73 -3.50 16.26 10.55
CA LEU A 73 -3.54 14.79 10.47
C LEU A 73 -4.76 14.27 9.72
N LYS A 74 -5.97 14.71 10.07
CA LYS A 74 -7.21 14.25 9.42
C LYS A 74 -7.26 14.58 7.92
N ARG A 75 -6.69 15.72 7.54
CA ARG A 75 -6.60 16.13 6.13
C ARG A 75 -5.66 15.21 5.36
N LEU A 76 -4.51 14.88 5.95
CA LEU A 76 -3.52 13.96 5.37
C LEU A 76 -4.07 12.53 5.27
N GLU A 77 -4.77 12.05 6.29
CA GLU A 77 -5.47 10.75 6.26
C GLU A 77 -6.53 10.71 5.15
N ALA A 78 -7.35 11.75 5.03
CA ALA A 78 -8.33 11.85 3.94
C ALA A 78 -7.66 11.95 2.56
N GLN A 79 -6.51 12.60 2.46
CA GLN A 79 -5.71 12.66 1.23
C GLN A 79 -5.17 11.28 0.84
N ASN A 80 -4.64 10.50 1.80
CA ASN A 80 -4.22 9.12 1.56
C ASN A 80 -5.39 8.25 1.06
N GLN A 81 -6.56 8.35 1.71
CA GLN A 81 -7.76 7.64 1.27
C GLN A 81 -8.21 8.05 -0.13
N LYS A 82 -8.08 9.33 -0.50
CA LYS A 82 -8.36 9.81 -1.86
C LYS A 82 -7.41 9.21 -2.90
N ILE A 83 -6.13 9.04 -2.56
CA ILE A 83 -5.13 8.41 -3.43
C ILE A 83 -5.46 6.93 -3.64
N LEU A 84 -5.72 6.19 -2.56
CA LEU A 84 -6.10 4.77 -2.62
C LEU A 84 -7.38 4.57 -3.46
N ARG A 85 -8.41 5.39 -3.21
CA ARG A 85 -9.65 5.36 -3.99
C ARG A 85 -9.43 5.67 -5.47
N PHE A 86 -8.54 6.61 -5.80
CA PHE A 86 -8.18 6.85 -7.20
C PHE A 86 -7.58 5.59 -7.82
N CYS A 87 -6.63 4.94 -7.14
CA CYS A 87 -6.00 3.72 -7.63
C CYS A 87 -7.03 2.60 -7.86
N ASP A 88 -7.98 2.42 -6.94
CA ASP A 88 -9.09 1.46 -7.09
C ASP A 88 -9.95 1.75 -8.32
N LEU A 89 -10.42 3.01 -8.47
CA LEU A 89 -11.27 3.43 -9.58
C LEU A 89 -10.56 3.34 -10.94
N ALA A 90 -9.26 3.62 -10.96
CA ALA A 90 -8.43 3.51 -12.16
C ALA A 90 -7.99 2.06 -12.45
N GLY A 91 -8.37 1.08 -11.60
CA GLY A 91 -7.97 -0.31 -11.74
C GLY A 91 -6.46 -0.51 -11.66
N ILE A 92 -5.75 0.32 -10.90
CA ILE A 92 -4.32 0.17 -10.68
C ILE A 92 -4.13 -1.03 -9.75
N GLY A 93 -3.41 -2.06 -10.20
CA GLY A 93 -3.10 -3.24 -9.39
C GLY A 93 -2.05 -3.00 -8.31
N TYR A 94 -2.20 -1.94 -7.51
CA TYR A 94 -1.26 -1.58 -6.45
C TYR A 94 -1.35 -2.54 -5.26
N LYS A 95 -0.32 -2.54 -4.42
CA LYS A 95 -0.31 -3.21 -3.11
C LYS A 95 0.23 -2.25 -2.06
N GLU A 96 -0.51 -2.03 -0.97
CA GLU A 96 0.04 -1.29 0.16
C GLU A 96 1.24 -2.04 0.78
N TYR A 97 2.29 -1.31 1.12
CA TYR A 97 3.44 -1.80 1.89
C TYR A 97 3.33 -1.23 3.30
N LEU A 98 3.61 -2.04 4.33
CA LEU A 98 3.21 -1.71 5.72
C LEU A 98 1.69 -1.46 5.83
N ALA A 99 0.92 -2.27 5.10
CA ALA A 99 -0.52 -2.13 4.99
C ALA A 99 -1.22 -2.29 6.34
N HIS A 100 -2.31 -1.55 6.52
CA HIS A 100 -3.20 -1.73 7.65
C HIS A 100 -4.64 -1.62 7.16
N TYR A 101 -5.34 -2.76 7.15
CA TYR A 101 -6.76 -2.83 6.85
C TYR A 101 -7.51 -3.31 8.08
N THR A 102 -8.73 -2.82 8.26
CA THR A 102 -9.60 -3.17 9.38
C THR A 102 -10.75 -4.10 8.98
N ALA A 103 -10.93 -4.35 7.68
CA ALA A 103 -11.94 -5.25 7.17
C ALA A 103 -11.29 -6.50 6.56
N HIS A 104 -11.82 -7.67 6.92
CA HIS A 104 -11.36 -8.97 6.39
C HIS A 104 -11.31 -9.00 4.86
N GLY A 105 -12.34 -8.46 4.19
CA GLY A 105 -12.40 -8.43 2.72
C GLY A 105 -11.24 -7.68 2.07
N ASP A 106 -10.69 -6.67 2.76
CA ASP A 106 -9.56 -5.89 2.26
C ASP A 106 -8.26 -6.69 2.36
N TRP A 107 -8.06 -7.45 3.44
CA TRP A 107 -6.96 -8.41 3.55
C TRP A 107 -7.04 -9.53 2.51
N VAL A 108 -8.24 -10.06 2.24
CA VAL A 108 -8.43 -11.04 1.16
C VAL A 108 -8.05 -10.44 -0.19
N ARG A 109 -8.48 -9.19 -0.49
CA ARG A 109 -8.08 -8.50 -1.74
C ARG A 109 -6.58 -8.20 -1.77
N HIS A 110 -5.98 -7.85 -0.63
CA HIS A 110 -4.56 -7.61 -0.50
C HIS A 110 -3.77 -8.86 -0.86
N PHE A 111 -3.97 -9.98 -0.16
CA PHE A 111 -3.27 -11.23 -0.43
C PHE A 111 -3.65 -11.88 -1.77
N GLY A 112 -4.88 -11.66 -2.24
CA GLY A 112 -5.39 -12.25 -3.48
C GLY A 112 -5.24 -13.78 -3.47
N GLY A 113 -4.62 -14.32 -4.51
CA GLY A 113 -4.37 -15.77 -4.63
C GLY A 113 -3.54 -16.37 -3.48
N LYS A 114 -2.80 -15.56 -2.71
CA LYS A 114 -2.02 -16.03 -1.55
C LYS A 114 -2.86 -16.19 -0.27
N TRP A 115 -4.11 -15.71 -0.24
CA TRP A 115 -4.91 -15.66 0.98
C TRP A 115 -5.08 -17.04 1.63
N GLN A 116 -5.42 -18.07 0.85
CA GLN A 116 -5.64 -19.41 1.36
C GLN A 116 -4.38 -19.99 2.03
N ARG A 117 -3.21 -19.78 1.43
CA ARG A 117 -1.92 -20.18 1.99
C ARG A 117 -1.62 -19.41 3.27
N PHE A 118 -1.92 -18.11 3.32
CA PHE A 118 -1.72 -17.29 4.51
C PHE A 118 -2.54 -17.81 5.70
N VAL A 119 -3.82 -18.13 5.48
CA VAL A 119 -4.70 -18.74 6.49
C VAL A 119 -4.19 -20.12 6.92
N GLU A 120 -3.80 -20.99 5.98
CA GLU A 120 -3.24 -22.32 6.30
C GLU A 120 -2.01 -22.21 7.21
N MET A 121 -1.11 -21.26 6.92
CA MET A 121 0.06 -21.01 7.76
C MET A 121 -0.34 -20.43 9.12
N LYS A 122 -1.35 -19.55 9.18
CA LYS A 122 -1.85 -19.00 10.45
C LYS A 122 -2.43 -20.10 11.34
N ASP A 123 -3.25 -21.00 10.80
CA ASP A 123 -3.83 -22.11 11.55
C ASP A 123 -2.76 -23.12 12.01
N LYS A 124 -1.70 -23.32 11.22
CA LYS A 124 -0.59 -24.20 11.60
C LYS A 124 0.29 -23.63 12.71
N TYR A 125 0.60 -22.33 12.67
CA TYR A 125 1.63 -21.73 13.52
C TYR A 125 1.09 -20.84 14.64
N ASP A 126 -0.12 -20.29 14.51
CA ASP A 126 -0.81 -19.51 15.54
C ASP A 126 -2.34 -19.75 15.50
N PRO A 127 -2.80 -20.98 15.77
CA PRO A 127 -4.22 -21.34 15.72
C PRO A 127 -5.08 -20.57 16.74
N LYS A 128 -4.47 -20.03 17.79
CA LYS A 128 -5.15 -19.21 18.81
C LYS A 128 -5.22 -17.73 18.43
N ARG A 129 -4.60 -17.33 17.31
CA ARG A 129 -4.60 -15.95 16.77
C ARG A 129 -4.12 -14.91 17.79
N LEU A 130 -3.05 -15.24 18.50
CA LEU A 130 -2.50 -14.38 19.57
C LEU A 130 -1.38 -13.46 19.07
N LEU A 131 -0.71 -13.83 17.99
CA LEU A 131 0.48 -13.12 17.53
C LEU A 131 0.10 -11.93 16.66
N SER A 132 0.64 -10.77 17.03
CA SER A 132 0.52 -9.48 16.32
C SER A 132 -0.92 -9.05 16.02
N PRO A 133 -1.81 -8.97 17.05
CA PRO A 133 -3.23 -8.68 16.84
C PRO A 133 -3.47 -7.31 16.18
N GLY A 134 -2.59 -6.31 16.40
CA GLY A 134 -2.72 -4.99 15.80
C GLY A 134 -2.49 -4.92 14.28
N GLN A 135 -2.19 -6.05 13.63
CA GLN A 135 -2.24 -6.12 12.16
C GLN A 135 -3.69 -6.22 11.65
N ASP A 136 -4.64 -6.63 12.49
CA ASP A 136 -6.07 -6.75 12.15
C ASP A 136 -6.37 -7.64 10.92
N ILE A 137 -5.59 -8.71 10.74
CA ILE A 137 -5.74 -9.72 9.67
C ILE A 137 -6.76 -10.81 10.05
#